data_AF-A0A7J4NK18-F1
#
_entry.id   AF-A0A7J4NK18-F1
#
_cell.length_a   1.000
_cell.length_b   1.000
_cell.length_c   1.000
_cell.angle_alpha   90.00
_cell.angle_beta   90.00
_cell.angle_gamma   90.00
#
_symmetry.space_group_name_H-M   'P 1'
#
loop_
_entity.id
_entity.type
_entity.pdbx_description
1 polymer ?
#
loop_
_entity_poly.entity_id
_entity_poly.type
_entity_poly.pdbx_seq_one_letter_code
_entity_poly.pdbx_strand_id
1 'polypeptide(L)'
;MIEKTELAHGLHEFFSHDHARLDNLFHKCMTTGFENSQEDLEEFARGLIQHIIWEDEYLFPVFEHVSGMSDKGPTFVMRAEHHTIQELLYELIIGVRNNTLDVTLPSTLQGLLLQHNQAEENVVYEAVQSMLTPESREELLAHLKATPPLDLDAWIEGVVEVEEPDYNSGGSPFSKYD
;
A
#
# COMPACT_ATOMS: atom_id res chain seq x y z
N MET A 1 -32.34 -6.34 11.21
CA MET A 1 -31.98 -5.06 11.85
C MET A 1 -30.49 -5.14 12.08
N ILE A 2 -29.71 -4.66 11.14
CA ILE A 2 -28.27 -4.47 11.34
C ILE A 2 -28.16 -3.27 12.29
N GLU A 3 -27.53 -3.45 13.45
CA GLU A 3 -27.47 -2.40 14.47
C GLU A 3 -26.70 -1.20 13.92
N LYS A 4 -27.20 0.02 14.20
CA LYS A 4 -26.57 1.30 13.81
C LYS A 4 -25.10 1.43 14.25
N THR A 5 -24.63 0.58 15.15
CA THR A 5 -23.26 0.49 15.65
C THR A 5 -22.30 -0.22 14.70
N GLU A 6 -22.75 -1.21 13.90
CA GLU A 6 -21.94 -1.83 12.84
C GLU A 6 -21.70 -0.85 11.68
N LEU A 7 -22.71 -0.06 11.30
CA LEU A 7 -22.55 1.01 10.30
C LEU A 7 -21.56 2.10 10.71
N ALA A 8 -21.32 2.26 12.02
CA ALA A 8 -20.46 3.31 12.52
C ALA A 8 -18.97 3.06 12.23
N HIS A 9 -18.54 1.80 12.06
CA HIS A 9 -17.12 1.39 11.95
C HIS A 9 -16.75 0.66 10.66
N GLY A 10 -17.69 0.53 9.70
CA GLY A 10 -17.51 -0.38 8.56
C GLY A 10 -16.32 -0.09 7.63
N LEU A 11 -15.86 1.16 7.54
CA LEU A 11 -14.65 1.49 6.74
C LEU A 11 -13.38 1.07 7.47
N HIS A 12 -13.23 1.53 8.72
CA HIS A 12 -12.07 1.16 9.52
C HIS A 12 -11.96 -0.36 9.68
N GLU A 13 -13.06 -1.05 9.98
CA GLU A 13 -13.05 -2.50 10.13
C GLU A 13 -12.67 -3.21 8.83
N PHE A 14 -13.17 -2.73 7.68
CA PHE A 14 -12.85 -3.29 6.38
C PHE A 14 -11.35 -3.23 6.08
N PHE A 15 -10.72 -2.06 6.23
CA PHE A 15 -9.29 -1.91 5.95
C PHE A 15 -8.42 -2.63 6.99
N SER A 16 -8.73 -2.54 8.29
CA SER A 16 -7.99 -3.27 9.33
C SER A 16 -8.08 -4.79 9.20
N HIS A 17 -9.23 -5.32 8.75
CA HIS A 17 -9.34 -6.75 8.45
C HIS A 17 -8.46 -7.13 7.24
N ASP A 18 -8.33 -6.25 6.26
CA ASP A 18 -7.46 -6.49 5.12
C ASP A 18 -5.98 -6.42 5.50
N HIS A 19 -5.57 -5.48 6.35
CA HIS A 19 -4.24 -5.47 6.97
C HIS A 19 -3.94 -6.79 7.67
N ALA A 20 -4.84 -7.25 8.55
CA ALA A 20 -4.66 -8.51 9.26
C ALA A 20 -4.55 -9.70 8.29
N ARG A 21 -5.30 -9.70 7.20
CA ARG A 21 -5.20 -10.73 6.15
C ARG A 21 -3.82 -10.71 5.48
N LEU A 22 -3.34 -9.54 5.08
CA LEU A 22 -2.05 -9.33 4.42
C LEU A 22 -0.88 -9.71 5.34
N ASP A 23 -0.92 -9.27 6.59
CA ASP A 23 0.09 -9.62 7.60
C ASP A 23 0.19 -11.12 7.83
N ASN A 24 -0.95 -11.82 7.86
CA ASN A 24 -0.97 -13.28 8.01
C ASN A 24 -0.36 -14.00 6.80
N LEU A 25 -0.68 -13.55 5.57
CA LEU A 25 -0.08 -14.11 4.35
C LEU A 25 1.43 -13.88 4.32
N PHE A 26 1.87 -12.67 4.63
CA PHE A 26 3.30 -12.35 4.63
C PHE A 26 4.07 -13.09 5.73
N HIS A 27 3.49 -13.20 6.93
CA HIS A 27 4.06 -13.99 8.01
C HIS A 27 4.17 -15.48 7.62
N LYS A 28 3.18 -16.02 6.93
CA LYS A 28 3.22 -17.40 6.40
C LYS A 28 4.37 -17.58 5.41
N CYS A 29 4.62 -16.60 4.54
CA CYS A 29 5.75 -16.63 3.60
C CYS A 29 7.08 -16.64 4.35
N MET A 30 7.26 -15.75 5.32
CA MET A 30 8.50 -15.66 6.10
C MET A 30 8.80 -16.92 6.93
N THR A 31 7.77 -17.58 7.46
CA THR A 31 7.92 -18.80 8.28
C THR A 31 8.13 -20.05 7.43
N THR A 32 7.48 -20.13 6.27
CA THR A 32 7.59 -21.26 5.34
C THR A 32 8.85 -21.15 4.46
N GLY A 33 9.35 -19.94 4.26
CA GLY A 33 10.36 -19.59 3.27
C GLY A 33 9.73 -19.25 1.92
N PHE A 34 10.17 -18.14 1.31
CA PHE A 34 9.58 -17.59 0.08
C PHE A 34 9.63 -18.55 -1.11
N GLU A 35 10.70 -19.34 -1.25
CA GLU A 35 10.81 -20.37 -2.30
C GLU A 35 9.70 -21.42 -2.22
N ASN A 36 9.21 -21.72 -1.02
CA ASN A 36 8.20 -22.74 -0.74
C ASN A 36 6.78 -22.17 -0.58
N SER A 37 6.60 -20.86 -0.76
CA SER A 37 5.34 -20.15 -0.51
C SER A 37 4.98 -19.18 -1.63
N GLN A 38 5.33 -19.52 -2.88
CA GLN A 38 5.09 -18.66 -4.04
C GLN A 38 3.62 -18.27 -4.23
N GLU A 39 2.69 -19.21 -4.03
CA GLU A 39 1.26 -18.93 -4.12
C GLU A 39 0.81 -17.92 -3.04
N ASP A 40 1.28 -18.08 -1.80
CA ASP A 40 0.98 -17.15 -0.70
C ASP A 40 1.60 -15.76 -0.95
N LEU A 41 2.80 -15.72 -1.53
CA LEU A 41 3.49 -14.48 -1.90
C LEU A 41 2.73 -13.74 -3.00
N GLU A 42 2.26 -14.44 -4.03
CA GLU A 42 1.47 -13.83 -5.12
C GLU A 42 0.10 -13.37 -4.62
N GLU A 43 -0.52 -14.09 -3.68
CA GLU A 43 -1.76 -13.65 -3.03
C GLU A 43 -1.54 -12.41 -2.16
N PHE A 44 -0.45 -12.38 -1.38
CA PHE A 44 -0.03 -11.21 -0.61
C PHE A 44 0.21 -10.01 -1.52
N ALA A 45 1.02 -10.16 -2.57
CA ALA A 45 1.37 -9.09 -3.49
C ALA A 45 0.13 -8.50 -4.18
N ARG A 46 -0.74 -9.37 -4.71
CA ARG A 46 -1.98 -8.95 -5.34
C ARG A 46 -2.89 -8.21 -4.37
N GLY A 47 -2.99 -8.71 -3.14
CA GLY A 47 -3.77 -8.07 -2.08
C GLY A 47 -3.20 -6.70 -1.70
N LEU A 48 -1.90 -6.58 -1.47
CA LEU A 48 -1.26 -5.35 -1.03
C LEU A 48 -1.35 -4.25 -2.08
N ILE A 49 -1.13 -4.57 -3.35
CA ILE A 49 -1.28 -3.57 -4.43
C ILE A 49 -2.76 -3.17 -4.58
N GLN A 50 -3.70 -4.12 -4.47
CA GLN A 50 -5.12 -3.82 -4.51
C GLN A 50 -5.55 -2.91 -3.35
N HIS A 51 -4.99 -3.15 -2.17
CA HIS A 51 -5.18 -2.34 -0.97
C HIS A 51 -4.73 -0.89 -1.20
N ILE A 52 -3.49 -0.71 -1.66
CA ILE A 52 -2.94 0.60 -2.00
C ILE A 52 -3.81 1.31 -3.05
N ILE A 53 -4.30 0.60 -4.08
CA ILE A 53 -5.20 1.18 -5.08
C ILE A 53 -6.52 1.64 -4.46
N TRP A 54 -7.09 0.88 -3.52
CA TRP A 54 -8.30 1.30 -2.82
C TRP A 54 -8.09 2.61 -2.07
N GLU A 55 -6.94 2.75 -1.43
CA GLU A 55 -6.62 3.94 -0.67
C GLU A 55 -6.34 5.13 -1.57
N ASP A 56 -5.44 4.95 -2.54
CA ASP A 56 -4.99 6.02 -3.42
C ASP A 56 -6.08 6.56 -4.34
N GLU A 57 -6.93 5.69 -4.89
CA GLU A 57 -7.91 6.07 -5.92
C GLU A 57 -9.30 6.36 -5.36
N TYR A 58 -9.62 5.88 -4.14
CA TYR A 58 -10.96 6.00 -3.58
C TYR A 58 -10.98 6.62 -2.17
N LEU A 59 -10.14 6.17 -1.24
CA LEU A 59 -10.20 6.63 0.14
C LEU A 59 -9.55 8.02 0.33
N PHE A 60 -8.32 8.21 -0.14
CA PHE A 60 -7.58 9.46 0.00
C PHE A 60 -8.28 10.62 -0.72
N PRO A 61 -8.87 10.46 -1.93
CA PRO A 61 -9.65 11.52 -2.55
C PRO A 61 -10.81 12.02 -1.70
N VAL A 62 -11.44 11.16 -0.89
CA VAL A 62 -12.48 11.58 0.07
C VAL A 62 -11.88 12.47 1.15
N PHE A 63 -10.77 12.05 1.76
CA PHE A 63 -10.06 12.84 2.77
C PHE A 63 -9.67 14.22 2.21
N GLU A 64 -9.06 14.24 1.04
CA GLU A 64 -8.54 15.45 0.39
C GLU A 64 -9.67 16.40 -0.01
N HIS A 65 -10.78 15.86 -0.52
CA HIS A 65 -11.94 16.67 -0.90
C HIS A 65 -12.57 17.38 0.30
N VAL A 66 -12.72 16.69 1.43
CA VAL A 66 -13.37 17.25 2.63
C VAL A 66 -12.42 18.15 3.42
N SER A 67 -11.14 17.79 3.54
CA SER A 67 -10.15 18.56 4.31
C SER A 67 -9.53 19.72 3.52
N GLY A 68 -9.51 19.65 2.19
CA GLY A 68 -8.78 20.57 1.32
C GLY A 68 -7.26 20.39 1.36
N MET A 69 -6.76 19.27 1.89
CA MET A 69 -5.33 18.98 2.05
C MET A 69 -4.87 17.89 1.05
N SER A 70 -4.52 18.28 -0.17
CA SER A 70 -4.00 17.35 -1.20
C SER A 70 -2.47 17.26 -1.23
N ASP A 71 -1.78 18.40 -1.13
CA ASP A 71 -0.32 18.48 -1.35
C ASP A 71 0.47 18.54 -0.02
N LYS A 72 -0.20 18.20 1.08
CA LYS A 72 0.33 18.22 2.45
C LYS A 72 -0.57 17.39 3.35
N GLY A 73 -0.03 16.90 4.45
CA GLY A 73 -0.80 16.15 5.44
C GLY A 73 -0.64 14.63 5.30
N PRO A 74 -1.53 13.86 5.95
CA PRO A 74 -1.32 12.42 6.09
C PRO A 74 -1.34 11.69 4.75
N THR A 75 -2.29 11.95 3.85
CA THR A 75 -2.39 11.25 2.56
C THR A 75 -1.20 11.53 1.64
N PHE A 76 -0.63 12.74 1.70
CA PHE A 76 0.61 13.08 0.96
C PHE A 76 1.80 12.23 1.42
N VAL A 77 1.95 12.03 2.73
CA VAL A 77 3.01 11.18 3.29
C VAL A 77 2.75 9.71 2.95
N MET A 78 1.50 9.25 3.11
CA MET A 78 1.14 7.87 2.80
C MET A 78 1.42 7.52 1.33
N ARG A 79 1.13 8.39 0.37
CA ARG A 79 1.47 8.13 -1.04
C ARG A 79 2.98 7.96 -1.29
N ALA A 80 3.82 8.70 -0.57
CA ALA A 80 5.27 8.51 -0.67
C ALA A 80 5.72 7.17 -0.07
N GLU A 81 5.10 6.76 1.05
CA GLU A 81 5.32 5.44 1.64
C GLU A 81 4.79 4.32 0.75
N HIS A 82 3.61 4.46 0.14
CA HIS A 82 3.05 3.53 -0.85
C HIS A 82 4.01 3.28 -2.01
N HIS A 83 4.63 4.35 -2.53
CA HIS A 83 5.62 4.21 -3.59
C HIS A 83 6.81 3.34 -3.13
N THR A 84 7.35 3.62 -1.94
CA THR A 84 8.44 2.83 -1.35
C THR A 84 8.03 1.38 -1.09
N ILE A 85 6.81 1.15 -0.59
CA ILE A 85 6.25 -0.18 -0.35
C ILE A 85 6.14 -0.96 -1.67
N GLN A 86 5.66 -0.31 -2.73
CA GLN A 86 5.53 -0.92 -4.05
C GLN A 86 6.89 -1.27 -4.67
N GLU A 87 7.91 -0.43 -4.49
CA GLU A 87 9.29 -0.72 -4.91
C GLU A 87 9.84 -1.96 -4.18
N LEU A 88 9.75 -1.98 -2.85
CA LEU A 88 10.20 -3.11 -2.04
C LEU A 88 9.44 -4.41 -2.37
N LEU A 89 8.14 -4.31 -2.64
CA LEU A 89 7.32 -5.45 -3.05
C LEU A 89 7.75 -5.97 -4.42
N TYR A 90 8.02 -5.09 -5.38
CA TYR A 90 8.53 -5.47 -6.69
C TYR A 90 9.87 -6.21 -6.57
N GLU A 91 10.82 -5.64 -5.85
CA GLU A 91 12.13 -6.26 -5.59
C GLU A 91 12.00 -7.63 -4.92
N LEU A 92 11.05 -7.76 -3.98
CA LEU A 92 10.77 -9.03 -3.30
C LEU A 92 10.32 -10.09 -4.29
N ILE A 93 9.32 -9.76 -5.13
CA ILE A 93 8.75 -10.69 -6.10
C ILE A 93 9.82 -11.11 -7.12
N ILE A 94 10.57 -10.15 -7.67
CA ILE A 94 11.62 -10.42 -8.65
C ILE A 94 12.78 -11.21 -8.02
N GLY A 95 13.20 -10.86 -6.81
CA GLY A 95 14.23 -11.58 -6.07
C GLY A 95 13.85 -13.04 -5.80
N VAL A 96 12.59 -13.30 -5.45
CA VAL A 96 12.09 -14.67 -5.27
C VAL A 96 12.03 -15.41 -6.60
N ARG A 97 11.45 -14.82 -7.66
CA ARG A 97 11.33 -15.43 -9.00
C ARG A 97 12.69 -15.78 -9.60
N ASN A 98 13.71 -14.96 -9.35
CA ASN A 98 15.06 -15.14 -9.89
C ASN A 98 16.01 -15.90 -8.96
N ASN A 99 15.55 -16.30 -7.77
CA ASN A 99 16.39 -16.91 -6.73
C ASN A 99 17.60 -16.03 -6.32
N THR A 100 17.36 -14.72 -6.25
CA THR A 100 18.33 -13.67 -5.88
C THR A 100 17.82 -12.78 -4.76
N LEU A 101 16.87 -13.26 -3.96
CA LEU A 101 16.26 -12.50 -2.87
C LEU A 101 17.32 -12.02 -1.87
N ASP A 102 17.35 -10.71 -1.62
CA ASP A 102 18.05 -10.15 -0.46
C ASP A 102 17.32 -10.56 0.82
N VAL A 103 18.04 -11.25 1.71
CA VAL A 103 17.51 -11.77 2.98
C VAL A 103 17.02 -10.68 3.94
N THR A 104 17.45 -9.43 3.76
CA THR A 104 17.05 -8.28 4.59
C THR A 104 15.76 -7.63 4.12
N LEU A 105 15.45 -7.74 2.83
CA LEU A 105 14.33 -7.07 2.19
C LEU A 105 12.96 -7.42 2.83
N PRO A 106 12.64 -8.70 3.14
CA PRO A 106 11.36 -9.02 3.79
C PRO A 106 11.15 -8.33 5.14
N SER A 107 12.20 -8.23 5.96
CA SER A 107 12.13 -7.56 7.27
C SER A 107 12.01 -6.05 7.13
N THR A 108 12.66 -5.46 6.12
CA THR A 108 12.51 -4.03 5.79
C THR A 108 11.08 -3.71 5.39
N LEU A 109 10.49 -4.49 4.45
CA LEU A 109 9.11 -4.33 4.04
C LEU A 109 8.14 -4.52 5.21
N GLN A 110 8.34 -5.55 6.05
CA GLN A 110 7.51 -5.77 7.23
C GLN A 110 7.51 -4.57 8.19
N GLY A 111 8.71 -4.02 8.46
CA GLY A 111 8.87 -2.90 9.37
C GLY A 111 8.14 -1.65 8.86
N LEU A 112 8.26 -1.37 7.56
CA LEU A 112 7.57 -0.26 6.92
C LEU A 112 6.05 -0.43 6.98
N LEU A 113 5.53 -1.60 6.56
CA LEU A 113 4.10 -1.91 6.62
C LEU A 113 3.54 -1.78 8.03
N LEU A 114 4.25 -2.26 9.06
CA LEU A 114 3.78 -2.14 10.45
C LEU A 114 3.56 -0.68 10.87
N GLN A 115 4.51 0.21 10.54
CA GLN A 115 4.40 1.62 10.90
C GLN A 115 3.34 2.34 10.06
N HIS A 116 3.28 2.01 8.78
CA HIS A 116 2.33 2.54 7.82
C HIS A 116 0.89 2.20 8.21
N ASN A 117 0.57 0.90 8.37
CA ASN A 117 -0.76 0.42 8.74
C ASN A 117 -1.24 1.06 10.06
N GLN A 118 -0.35 1.22 11.05
CA GLN A 118 -0.69 1.89 12.31
C GLN A 118 -1.06 3.36 12.11
N ALA A 119 -0.38 4.07 11.22
CA ALA A 119 -0.68 5.46 10.95
C ALA A 119 -2.02 5.61 10.20
N GLU A 120 -2.34 4.70 9.29
CA GLU A 120 -3.61 4.70 8.57
C GLU A 120 -4.79 4.41 9.49
N GLU A 121 -4.70 3.37 10.30
CA GLU A 121 -5.76 2.98 11.24
C GLU A 121 -6.05 4.09 12.25
N ASN A 122 -5.01 4.65 12.87
CA ASN A 122 -5.18 5.65 13.94
C ASN A 122 -5.44 7.07 13.43
N VAL A 123 -5.27 7.35 12.14
CA VAL A 123 -5.38 8.73 11.61
C VAL A 123 -6.31 8.78 10.42
N VAL A 124 -6.01 8.03 9.36
CA VAL A 124 -6.69 8.19 8.07
C VAL A 124 -8.10 7.60 8.13
N TYR A 125 -8.24 6.35 8.59
CA TYR A 125 -9.52 5.66 8.58
C TYR A 125 -10.51 6.32 9.55
N GLU A 126 -10.07 6.69 10.75
CA GLU A 126 -10.87 7.45 11.71
C GLU A 126 -11.34 8.79 11.12
N ALA A 127 -10.44 9.52 10.45
CA ALA A 127 -10.76 10.80 9.84
C ALA A 127 -11.79 10.66 8.71
N VAL A 128 -11.54 9.80 7.72
CA VAL A 128 -12.44 9.60 6.58
C VAL A 128 -13.81 9.11 7.03
N GLN A 129 -13.83 8.15 7.96
CA GLN A 129 -15.09 7.67 8.52
C GLN A 129 -15.88 8.81 9.16
N SER A 130 -15.23 9.65 9.98
CA SER A 130 -15.88 10.80 10.63
C SER A 130 -16.37 11.87 9.66
N MET A 131 -15.78 11.97 8.46
CA MET A 131 -16.16 12.91 7.41
C MET A 131 -17.40 12.48 6.61
N LEU A 132 -17.68 11.17 6.53
CA LEU A 132 -18.75 10.61 5.70
C LEU A 132 -20.03 10.33 6.48
N THR A 133 -21.20 10.51 5.84
CA THR A 133 -22.47 9.99 6.36
C THR A 133 -22.50 8.46 6.27
N PRO A 134 -23.33 7.76 7.07
CA PRO A 134 -23.43 6.31 6.99
C PRO A 134 -23.72 5.78 5.58
N GLU A 135 -24.60 6.45 4.83
CA GLU A 135 -24.95 6.06 3.46
C GLU A 135 -23.77 6.18 2.50
N SER A 136 -23.01 7.29 2.54
CA SER A 136 -21.81 7.45 1.71
C SER A 136 -20.70 6.45 2.06
N ARG A 137 -20.62 6.00 3.33
CA ARG A 137 -19.69 4.92 3.72
C ARG A 137 -20.08 3.59 3.09
N GLU A 138 -21.37 3.25 3.09
CA GLU A 138 -21.88 2.04 2.43
C GLU A 138 -21.62 2.07 0.93
N GLU A 139 -21.85 3.20 0.27
CA GLU A 139 -21.58 3.39 -1.15
C GLU A 139 -20.09 3.22 -1.47
N LEU A 140 -19.20 3.83 -0.68
CA LEU A 140 -17.76 3.67 -0.84
C LEU A 140 -17.35 2.19 -0.67
N LEU A 141 -17.79 1.53 0.40
CA LEU A 141 -17.52 0.11 0.64
C LEU A 141 -18.03 -0.78 -0.50
N ALA A 142 -19.19 -0.47 -1.07
CA ALA A 142 -19.73 -1.20 -2.20
C ALA A 142 -18.85 -1.03 -3.45
N HIS A 143 -18.31 0.16 -3.71
CA HIS A 143 -17.37 0.40 -4.81
C HIS A 143 -16.06 -0.36 -4.60
N LEU A 144 -15.47 -0.28 -3.40
CA LEU A 144 -14.23 -1.01 -3.07
C LEU A 144 -14.39 -2.52 -3.29
N LYS A 145 -15.50 -3.10 -2.82
CA LYS A 145 -15.80 -4.54 -2.99
C LYS A 145 -16.10 -4.94 -4.43
N ALA A 146 -16.47 -4.00 -5.29
CA ALA A 146 -16.79 -4.24 -6.69
C ALA A 146 -15.59 -4.05 -7.63
N THR A 147 -14.44 -3.57 -7.14
CA THR A 147 -13.25 -3.45 -7.97
C THR A 147 -12.80 -4.83 -8.46
N PRO A 148 -12.46 -4.98 -9.75
CA PRO A 148 -11.95 -6.25 -10.24
C PRO A 148 -10.65 -6.62 -9.52
N PRO A 149 -10.35 -7.91 -9.32
CA PRO A 149 -9.06 -8.33 -8.77
C PRO A 149 -7.92 -7.78 -9.61
N LEU A 150 -6.87 -7.28 -8.94
CA LEU A 150 -5.63 -6.87 -9.59
C LEU A 150 -5.06 -8.00 -10.45
N ASP A 151 -4.60 -7.65 -11.65
CA ASP A 151 -3.72 -8.48 -12.46
C ASP A 151 -2.25 -8.22 -12.07
N LEU A 152 -1.68 -9.15 -11.29
CA LEU A 152 -0.32 -9.02 -10.77
C LEU A 152 0.74 -9.02 -11.87
N ASP A 153 0.60 -9.85 -12.91
CA ASP A 153 1.61 -9.91 -13.97
C ASP A 153 1.56 -8.64 -14.82
N ALA A 154 0.37 -8.12 -15.13
CA ALA A 154 0.24 -6.83 -15.80
C ALA A 154 0.81 -5.67 -14.96
N TRP A 155 0.66 -5.71 -13.63
CA TRP A 155 1.30 -4.72 -12.75
C TRP A 155 2.83 -4.82 -12.81
N ILE A 156 3.40 -6.02 -12.70
CA ILE A 156 4.85 -6.25 -12.77
C ILE A 156 5.42 -5.78 -14.12
N GLU A 157 4.75 -6.08 -15.23
CA GLU A 157 5.15 -5.64 -16.57
C GLU A 157 5.07 -4.11 -16.74
N GLY A 158 4.19 -3.46 -15.97
CA GLY A 158 4.02 -2.01 -15.97
C GLY A 158 5.06 -1.24 -15.15
N VAL A 159 5.82 -1.92 -14.27
CA VAL A 159 6.89 -1.28 -13.50
C VAL A 159 8.06 -0.95 -14.43
N VAL A 160 8.33 0.34 -14.57
CA VAL A 160 9.48 0.84 -15.35
C VAL A 160 10.64 1.05 -14.39
N GLU A 161 11.68 0.22 -14.51
CA GLU A 161 12.96 0.51 -13.85
C GLU A 161 13.52 1.83 -14.40
N VAL A 162 13.65 2.84 -13.56
CA VAL A 162 14.34 4.08 -13.91
C VAL A 162 15.82 3.83 -13.67
N GLU A 163 16.63 3.79 -14.74
CA GLU A 163 18.09 3.73 -14.59
C GLU A 163 18.56 4.86 -13.66
N GLU A 164 19.33 4.52 -12.62
CA GLU A 164 19.91 5.53 -11.74
C GLU A 164 20.72 6.54 -12.58
N PRO A 165 20.54 7.86 -12.35
CA PRO A 165 21.33 8.85 -13.07
C PRO A 165 22.82 8.61 -12.80
N ASP A 166 23.62 8.51 -13.88
CA ASP A 166 25.07 8.40 -13.80
C ASP A 166 25.69 9.67 -13.20
N TYR A 167 25.77 9.68 -11.86
CA TYR A 167 26.45 10.72 -11.08
C TYR A 167 27.98 10.71 -11.28
N ASN A 168 28.53 9.75 -12.02
CA ASN A 168 29.95 9.65 -12.31
C ASN A 168 30.37 10.43 -13.57
N SER A 169 29.42 11.11 -14.23
CA SER A 169 29.68 12.03 -15.34
C SER A 169 30.28 13.39 -14.91
N GLY A 170 31.24 13.39 -13.96
CA GLY A 170 32.33 14.38 -13.81
C GLY A 170 32.02 15.89 -13.75
N GLY A 171 30.77 16.33 -13.68
CA GLY A 171 30.39 17.74 -13.67
C GLY A 171 29.85 18.17 -12.32
N SER A 172 30.70 18.72 -11.45
CA SER A 172 30.23 19.37 -10.22
C SER A 172 29.21 20.48 -10.55
N PRO A 173 27.98 20.44 -10.03
CA PRO A 173 26.98 21.48 -10.29
C PRO A 173 27.32 22.82 -9.61
N PHE A 174 28.36 22.86 -8.76
CA PHE A 174 28.79 24.03 -8.00
C PHE A 174 29.88 24.87 -8.67
N SER A 175 30.37 24.53 -9.87
CA SER A 175 31.48 25.25 -10.52
C SER A 175 31.12 26.59 -11.20
N LYS A 176 29.97 27.20 -10.88
CA LYS A 176 29.49 28.44 -11.55
C LYS A 176 29.41 29.67 -10.64
N TYR A 177 30.06 29.62 -9.48
CA TYR A 177 30.13 30.74 -8.53
C TYR A 177 31.55 31.11 -8.06
N ASP A 178 32.59 30.69 -8.79
CA ASP A 178 33.96 31.23 -8.60
C ASP A 178 34.30 32.26 -9.70
#